data_AF-A0A7S1V6X3-F1
#
_entry.id   AF-A0A7S1V6X3-F1
#
_cell.length_a   1.000
_cell.length_b   1.000
_cell.length_c   1.000
_cell.angle_alpha   90.00
_cell.angle_beta   90.00
_cell.angle_gamma   90.00
#
_symmetry.space_group_name_H-M   'P 1'
#
loop_
_entity.id
_entity.type
_entity.pdbx_description
1 polymer ?
#
loop_
_entity_poly.entity_id
_entity_poly.type
_entity_poly.pdbx_seq_one_letter_code
_entity_poly.pdbx_strand_id
1 'polypeptide(L)'
;PASRFPPFPRPPPSLLTTLDQLPSTMEQLIPLINRLQDVFNAIGSDPVDLPQIAVVGSQSSGKSSVLENVVGKDFLPRGSGIVTRRPLVLQLIQVPGDDDGREWGEFLHKPGKEFTSFDDIRAE
;
A
#
# COMPACT_ATOMS: atom_id res chain seq x y z
N PRO A 1 -0.55 -15.84 56.29
CA PRO A 1 -1.58 -14.89 55.81
C PRO A 1 -1.20 -14.31 54.44
N ALA A 2 -1.60 -15.00 53.37
CA ALA A 2 -1.41 -14.55 51.99
C ALA A 2 -2.80 -14.21 51.41
N SER A 3 -3.04 -12.93 51.18
CA SER A 3 -4.27 -12.41 50.58
C SER A 3 -4.29 -12.76 49.09
N ARG A 4 -5.10 -13.77 48.74
CA ARG A 4 -5.35 -14.19 47.36
C ARG A 4 -6.33 -13.20 46.71
N PHE A 5 -5.81 -12.31 45.86
CA PHE A 5 -6.66 -11.48 44.99
C PHE A 5 -7.44 -12.37 44.02
N PRO A 6 -8.72 -12.06 43.73
CA PRO A 6 -9.47 -12.78 42.71
C PRO A 6 -8.90 -12.49 41.31
N PRO A 7 -9.00 -13.43 40.36
CA PRO A 7 -8.54 -13.22 39.00
C PRO A 7 -9.38 -12.13 38.30
N PHE A 8 -8.71 -11.25 37.55
CA PHE A 8 -9.36 -10.24 36.72
C PHE A 8 -10.25 -10.91 35.65
N PRO A 9 -11.43 -10.34 35.34
CA PRO A 9 -12.28 -10.83 34.26
C PRO A 9 -11.56 -10.67 32.92
N ARG A 10 -11.65 -11.68 32.05
CA ARG A 10 -11.10 -11.60 30.69
C ARG A 10 -11.90 -10.57 29.90
N PRO A 11 -11.24 -9.67 29.14
CA PRO A 11 -11.96 -8.74 28.29
C PRO A 11 -12.75 -9.49 27.21
N PRO A 12 -13.92 -8.98 26.80
CA PRO A 12 -14.71 -9.60 25.74
C PRO A 12 -13.91 -9.63 24.42
N PRO A 13 -14.15 -10.63 23.54
CA PRO A 13 -13.54 -10.67 22.23
C PRO A 13 -14.21 -9.64 21.33
N SER A 14 -13.86 -8.37 21.49
CA SER A 14 -14.32 -7.29 20.64
C SER A 14 -13.13 -6.39 20.36
N LEU A 15 -12.36 -6.74 19.32
CA LEU A 15 -11.40 -5.88 18.61
C LEU A 15 -10.65 -6.64 17.50
N LEU A 16 -10.65 -7.99 17.51
CA LEU A 16 -9.98 -8.79 16.46
C LEU A 16 -10.82 -8.98 15.19
N THR A 17 -12.13 -8.72 15.21
CA THR A 17 -13.01 -8.90 14.04
C THR A 17 -13.03 -7.68 13.11
N THR A 18 -12.53 -6.52 13.55
CA THR A 18 -12.60 -5.27 12.77
C THR A 18 -11.43 -5.12 11.79
N LEU A 19 -10.37 -5.91 11.95
CA LEU A 19 -9.21 -5.88 11.05
C LEU A 19 -9.40 -6.73 9.78
N ASP A 20 -10.38 -7.64 9.76
CA ASP A 20 -10.78 -8.42 8.57
C ASP A 20 -11.65 -7.62 7.58
N GLN A 21 -12.09 -6.40 7.95
CA GLN A 21 -12.88 -5.52 7.09
C GLN A 21 -12.06 -4.46 6.36
N LEU A 22 -10.76 -4.39 6.61
CA LEU A 22 -9.82 -3.53 5.87
C LEU A 22 -9.62 -3.88 4.37
N PRO A 23 -9.98 -5.06 3.80
CA PRO A 23 -9.84 -5.29 2.37
C PRO A 23 -10.80 -4.42 1.53
N SER A 24 -11.89 -3.92 2.12
CA SER A 24 -12.98 -3.27 1.36
C SER A 24 -12.78 -1.78 1.06
N THR A 25 -11.93 -1.07 1.82
CA THR A 25 -11.73 0.38 1.61
C THR A 25 -10.75 0.68 0.47
N MET A 26 -9.76 -0.19 0.24
CA MET A 26 -8.78 -0.03 -0.85
C MET A 26 -9.35 -0.42 -2.22
N GLU A 27 -10.16 -1.49 -2.29
CA GLU A 27 -10.89 -1.86 -3.51
C GLU A 27 -11.87 -0.77 -3.97
N GLN A 28 -12.36 0.07 -3.04
CA GLN A 28 -13.23 1.21 -3.35
C GLN A 28 -12.44 2.48 -3.72
N LEU A 29 -11.18 2.59 -3.29
CA LEU A 29 -10.36 3.78 -3.53
C LEU A 29 -9.91 3.84 -5.00
N ILE A 30 -9.50 2.72 -5.59
CA ILE A 30 -9.02 2.66 -6.98
C ILE A 30 -10.12 3.10 -7.97
N PRO A 31 -11.35 2.57 -7.92
CA PRO A 31 -12.44 3.03 -8.78
C PRO A 31 -12.82 4.50 -8.55
N LEU A 32 -12.68 5.00 -7.32
CA LEU A 32 -13.00 6.38 -6.98
C LEU A 32 -11.94 7.35 -7.54
N ILE A 33 -10.66 6.99 -7.44
CA ILE A 33 -9.56 7.74 -8.04
C ILE A 33 -9.69 7.74 -9.57
N ASN A 34 -9.98 6.59 -10.18
CA ASN A 34 -10.16 6.47 -11.63
C ASN A 34 -11.36 7.31 -12.12
N ARG A 35 -12.49 7.30 -11.39
CA ARG A 35 -13.65 8.16 -11.71
C ARG A 35 -13.33 9.65 -11.59
N LEU A 36 -12.54 10.06 -10.59
CA LEU A 36 -12.10 11.45 -10.48
C LEU A 36 -11.24 11.84 -11.67
N GLN A 37 -10.28 10.99 -12.06
CA GLN A 37 -9.44 11.21 -13.24
C GLN A 37 -10.28 11.36 -14.52
N ASP A 38 -11.27 10.50 -14.73
CA ASP A 38 -12.17 10.57 -15.89
C ASP A 38 -12.97 11.88 -15.93
N VAL A 39 -13.48 12.32 -14.78
CA VAL A 39 -14.23 13.58 -14.66
C VAL A 39 -13.33 14.78 -14.94
N PHE A 40 -12.10 14.80 -14.42
CA PHE A 40 -11.17 15.90 -14.65
C PHE A 40 -10.66 15.96 -16.10
N ASN A 41 -10.38 14.79 -16.71
CA ASN A 41 -10.03 14.69 -18.12
C ASN A 41 -11.16 15.20 -19.03
N ALA A 42 -12.42 14.95 -18.66
CA ALA A 42 -13.59 15.40 -19.42
C ALA A 42 -13.85 16.92 -19.34
N ILE A 43 -13.41 17.59 -18.25
CA ILE A 43 -13.63 19.03 -18.03
C ILE A 43 -12.48 19.87 -18.61
N GLY A 44 -11.35 19.25 -19.01
CA GLY A 44 -10.21 19.95 -19.60
C GLY A 44 -9.50 20.88 -18.61
N SER A 45 -9.67 20.65 -17.30
CA SER A 45 -8.88 21.33 -16.28
C SER A 45 -7.44 20.80 -16.30
N ASP A 46 -6.49 21.60 -15.81
CA ASP A 46 -5.11 21.19 -15.57
C ASP A 46 -5.05 19.77 -14.95
N PRO A 47 -4.06 18.93 -15.32
CA PRO A 47 -3.96 17.57 -14.82
C PRO A 47 -4.06 17.60 -13.30
N VAL A 48 -5.11 16.97 -12.76
CA VAL A 48 -5.32 16.98 -11.32
C VAL A 48 -4.19 16.21 -10.66
N ASP A 49 -3.50 16.90 -9.76
CA ASP A 49 -2.52 16.28 -8.89
C ASP A 49 -3.18 15.07 -8.21
N LEU A 50 -2.73 13.86 -8.57
CA LEU A 50 -3.20 12.67 -7.87
C LEU A 50 -2.92 12.85 -6.38
N PRO A 51 -3.87 12.50 -5.49
CA PRO A 51 -3.66 12.62 -4.05
C PRO A 51 -2.44 11.79 -3.66
N GLN A 52 -1.37 12.46 -3.21
CA GLN A 52 -0.16 11.80 -2.75
C GLN A 52 -0.42 11.15 -1.38
N ILE A 53 -0.22 9.82 -1.30
CA ILE A 53 -0.35 9.08 -0.04
C ILE A 53 1.02 8.97 0.61
N ALA A 54 1.17 9.57 1.80
CA ALA A 54 2.36 9.42 2.64
C ALA A 54 2.08 8.47 3.80
N VAL A 55 2.89 7.41 3.93
CA VAL A 55 2.75 6.41 5.00
C VAL A 55 3.78 6.68 6.10
N VAL A 56 3.31 7.08 7.28
CA VAL A 56 4.14 7.38 8.47
C VAL A 56 3.69 6.54 9.67
N GLY A 57 4.65 6.06 10.47
CA GLY A 57 4.34 5.23 11.63
C GLY A 57 5.57 4.52 12.22
N SER A 58 5.43 4.04 13.45
CA SER A 58 6.48 3.32 14.19
C SER A 58 6.95 2.05 13.46
N GLN A 59 8.14 1.55 13.81
CA GLN A 59 8.61 0.27 13.28
C GLN A 59 7.56 -0.83 13.50
N SER A 60 7.35 -1.69 12.50
CA SER A 60 6.38 -2.79 12.58
C SER A 60 4.90 -2.37 12.63
N SER A 61 4.55 -1.10 12.41
CA SER A 61 3.15 -0.63 12.34
C SER A 61 2.41 -1.02 11.05
N GLY A 62 2.97 -1.91 10.22
CA GLY A 62 2.34 -2.36 8.97
C GLY A 62 2.48 -1.41 7.77
N LYS A 63 3.40 -0.43 7.80
CA LYS A 63 3.59 0.54 6.69
C LYS A 63 3.80 -0.13 5.32
N SER A 64 4.72 -1.09 5.26
CA SER A 64 5.00 -1.82 4.03
C SER A 64 3.77 -2.61 3.58
N SER A 65 3.05 -3.25 4.51
CA SER A 65 1.83 -3.99 4.20
C SER A 65 0.71 -3.11 3.64
N VAL A 66 0.57 -1.87 4.12
CA VAL A 66 -0.40 -0.92 3.55
C VAL A 66 -0.05 -0.59 2.10
N LEU A 67 1.23 -0.31 1.81
CA LEU A 67 1.67 -0.02 0.44
C LEU A 67 1.54 -1.25 -0.48
N GLU A 68 1.93 -2.43 -0.01
CA GLU A 68 1.80 -3.69 -0.76
C GLU A 68 0.33 -4.03 -1.04
N ASN A 69 -0.58 -3.77 -0.09
CA ASN A 69 -2.02 -3.96 -0.28
C ASN A 69 -2.62 -2.99 -1.30
N VAL A 70 -2.15 -1.75 -1.37
CA VAL A 70 -2.59 -0.77 -2.39
C VAL A 70 -2.20 -1.24 -3.78
N VAL A 71 -0.98 -1.78 -3.92
CA VAL A 71 -0.44 -2.26 -5.20
C VAL A 71 -0.93 -3.68 -5.53
N GLY A 72 -1.36 -4.45 -4.52
CA GLY A 72 -1.72 -5.86 -4.65
C GLY A 72 -0.53 -6.80 -4.86
N LYS A 73 0.70 -6.31 -4.66
CA LYS A 73 1.94 -7.04 -4.95
C LYS A 73 2.94 -6.86 -3.84
N ASP A 74 3.83 -7.84 -3.78
CA ASP A 74 4.80 -8.02 -2.72
C ASP A 74 6.17 -7.55 -3.25
N PHE A 75 6.48 -6.26 -3.09
CA PHE A 75 7.62 -5.61 -3.77
C PHE A 75 8.53 -4.83 -2.83
N LEU A 76 8.11 -4.65 -1.57
CA LEU A 76 8.96 -3.98 -0.58
C LEU A 76 9.87 -5.01 0.09
N PRO A 77 11.08 -4.60 0.52
CA PRO A 77 11.97 -5.47 1.29
C PRO A 77 11.25 -6.02 2.52
N ARG A 78 11.59 -7.25 2.92
CA ARG A 78 11.12 -7.87 4.17
C ARG A 78 12.34 -8.23 5.02
N GLY A 79 12.24 -8.04 6.33
CA GLY A 79 13.35 -8.35 7.25
C GLY A 79 13.07 -7.97 8.69
N SER A 80 13.91 -8.44 9.61
CA SER A 80 13.88 -8.02 11.02
C SER A 80 14.56 -6.65 11.17
N GLY A 81 14.02 -5.80 12.05
CA GLY A 81 14.52 -4.44 12.26
C GLY A 81 13.83 -3.37 11.40
N ILE A 82 14.51 -2.26 11.14
CA ILE A 82 14.00 -1.16 10.29
C ILE A 82 14.19 -1.55 8.82
N VAL A 83 13.06 -1.82 8.17
CA VAL A 83 12.98 -2.30 6.78
C VAL A 83 13.13 -1.15 5.78
N THR A 84 12.40 -0.05 5.99
CA THR A 84 12.46 1.13 5.11
C THR A 84 13.50 2.12 5.64
N ARG A 85 14.70 2.12 5.04
CA ARG A 85 15.82 2.99 5.47
C ARG A 85 16.01 4.22 4.59
N ARG A 86 15.33 4.28 3.45
CA ARG A 86 15.32 5.40 2.52
C ARG A 86 13.87 5.78 2.21
N PRO A 87 13.53 7.07 2.09
CA PRO A 87 12.24 7.46 1.56
C PRO A 87 12.01 6.83 0.19
N LEU A 88 10.86 6.20 0.00
CA LEU A 88 10.47 5.60 -1.26
C LEU A 88 9.31 6.41 -1.83
N VAL A 89 9.45 6.83 -3.08
CA VAL A 89 8.39 7.48 -3.85
C VAL A 89 7.87 6.44 -4.84
N LEU A 90 6.62 6.02 -4.65
CA LEU A 90 5.97 5.08 -5.54
C LEU A 90 5.03 5.85 -6.46
N GLN A 91 5.19 5.65 -7.76
CA GLN A 91 4.29 6.20 -8.77
C GLN A 91 3.57 5.04 -9.46
N LEU A 92 2.26 4.95 -9.24
CA LEU A 92 1.41 3.98 -9.92
C LEU A 92 0.86 4.63 -11.20
N ILE A 93 1.24 4.10 -12.35
CA ILE A 93 0.86 4.64 -13.66
C ILE A 93 0.00 3.60 -14.36
N GLN A 94 -1.24 3.96 -14.68
CA GLN A 94 -2.10 3.14 -15.51
C GLN A 94 -1.86 3.52 -16.97
N VAL A 95 -1.41 2.58 -17.79
CA VAL A 95 -1.17 2.81 -19.23
C VAL A 95 -2.46 2.47 -19.99
N PRO A 96 -3.14 3.48 -20.59
CA PRO A 96 -4.38 3.23 -21.31
C PRO A 96 -4.12 2.47 -22.62
N GLY A 97 -4.95 1.45 -22.90
CA GLY A 97 -4.89 0.67 -24.14
C GLY A 97 -3.91 -0.52 -24.12
N ASP A 98 -3.29 -0.81 -22.96
CA ASP A 98 -2.49 -2.02 -22.77
C ASP A 98 -3.37 -3.14 -22.19
N ASP A 99 -4.17 -3.78 -23.07
CA ASP A 99 -5.08 -4.88 -22.72
C ASP A 99 -4.33 -6.20 -22.44
N ASP A 100 -3.02 -6.27 -22.70
CA ASP A 100 -2.19 -7.45 -22.46
C ASP A 100 -1.92 -7.69 -20.96
N GLY A 101 -2.34 -6.76 -20.09
CA GLY A 101 -2.18 -6.90 -18.63
C GLY A 101 -0.71 -6.92 -18.19
N ARG A 102 0.18 -6.32 -19.00
CA ARG A 102 1.62 -6.32 -18.74
C ARG A 102 1.93 -5.37 -17.58
N GLU A 103 2.43 -5.93 -16.48
CA GLU A 103 2.87 -5.18 -15.31
C GLU A 103 4.40 -5.09 -15.30
N TRP A 104 4.95 -3.89 -15.11
CA TRP A 104 6.39 -3.68 -14.94
C TRP A 104 6.68 -2.51 -14.01
N GLY A 105 7.87 -2.50 -13.43
CA GLY A 105 8.43 -1.37 -12.70
C GLY A 105 9.69 -0.83 -13.39
N GLU A 106 9.99 0.43 -13.14
CA GLU A 106 11.23 1.10 -13.53
C GLU A 106 11.75 1.91 -12.35
N PHE A 107 13.06 1.95 -12.18
CA PHE A 107 13.70 2.76 -11.16
C PHE A 107 14.35 3.99 -11.77
N LEU A 108 14.21 5.15 -11.12
CA LEU A 108 14.77 6.42 -11.60
C LEU A 108 16.30 6.36 -11.79
N HIS A 109 17.02 5.55 -11.01
CA HIS A 109 18.47 5.36 -11.15
C HIS A 109 18.87 4.34 -12.22
N LYS A 110 17.91 3.68 -12.88
CA LYS A 110 18.11 2.73 -13.99
C LYS A 110 17.08 2.99 -15.11
N PRO A 111 17.18 4.15 -15.78
CA PRO A 111 16.21 4.52 -16.81
C PRO A 111 16.23 3.50 -17.97
N GLY A 112 15.05 3.15 -18.47
CA GLY A 112 14.84 2.20 -19.56
C GLY A 112 15.01 0.72 -19.18
N LYS A 113 15.26 0.40 -17.90
CA LYS A 113 15.27 -0.99 -17.43
C LYS A 113 13.89 -1.34 -16.86
N GLU A 114 13.15 -2.16 -17.61
CA GLU A 114 11.88 -2.73 -17.16
C GLU A 114 12.11 -3.95 -16.26
N PHE A 115 11.48 -3.94 -15.08
CA PHE A 115 11.43 -5.06 -14.16
C PHE A 115 10.03 -5.69 -14.23
N THR A 116 9.92 -6.89 -14.79
CA THR A 116 8.66 -7.64 -14.86
C THR A 116 8.47 -8.59 -13.67
N SER A 117 9.53 -8.84 -12.90
CA SER A 117 9.51 -9.63 -11.67
C SER A 117 9.53 -8.72 -10.45
N PHE A 118 8.55 -8.89 -9.56
CA PHE A 118 8.49 -8.13 -8.31
C PHE A 118 9.55 -8.56 -7.29
N ASP A 119 10.10 -9.77 -7.40
CA ASP A 119 11.24 -10.19 -6.59
C ASP A 119 12.52 -9.43 -6.97
N ASP A 120 12.68 -9.12 -8.26
CA ASP A 120 13.82 -8.30 -8.74
C ASP A 120 13.66 -6.83 -8.31
N ILE A 121 12.42 -6.32 -8.28
CA ILE A 121 12.10 -4.99 -7.73
C ILE A 121 12.42 -4.94 -6.22
N ARG A 122 12.08 -6.00 -5.49
CA ARG A 122 12.33 -6.08 -4.04
C ARG A 122 13.82 -6.16 -3.69
N ALA A 123 14.63 -6.77 -4.57
CA ALA A 123 16.06 -6.98 -4.34
C ALA A 123 16.93 -5.75 -4.71
N GLU A 124 16.36 -4.80 -5.45
CA GLU A 124 17.01 -3.55 -5.88
C GLU A 124 17.10 -2.49 -4.76
#